data_AF-A0A966PUD5-F1
#
_entry.id   AF-A0A966PUD5-F1
#
_cell.length_a   1.000
_cell.length_b   1.000
_cell.length_c   1.000
_cell.angle_alpha   90.00
_cell.angle_beta   90.00
_cell.angle_gamma   90.00
#
_symmetry.space_group_name_H-M   'P 1'
#
loop_
_entity.id
_entity.type
_entity.pdbx_description
1 polymer ?
#
loop_
_entity_poly.entity_id
_entity_poly.type
_entity_poly.pdbx_seq_one_letter_code
_entity_poly.pdbx_strand_id
1 'polypeptide(L)'
;MSNEQDKFNHSKRLLKDEAAIAKQLKIAKEFGIDHYLSQPHRLAKHHALDCGNSKCLICSREKVFKERTIQERRFSQREQYSLDKDPED
;
A
#
# COMPACT_ATOMS: atom_id res chain seq x y z
N MET A 1 -18.73 16.81 17.86
CA MET A 1 -19.60 17.03 16.69
C MET A 1 -18.70 17.08 15.45
N SER A 2 -18.97 16.27 14.43
CA SER A 2 -18.14 16.18 13.22
C SER A 2 -18.19 17.49 12.43
N ASN A 3 -17.04 18.14 12.23
CA ASN A 3 -16.94 19.28 11.31
C ASN A 3 -17.13 18.80 9.87
N GLU A 4 -17.47 19.69 8.94
CA GLU A 4 -17.60 19.35 7.53
C GLU A 4 -16.32 18.74 6.95
N GLN A 5 -15.16 19.25 7.39
CA GLN A 5 -13.87 18.72 7.01
C GLN A 5 -13.67 17.26 7.46
N ASP A 6 -14.18 16.88 8.63
CA ASP A 6 -14.09 15.51 9.13
C ASP A 6 -14.97 14.56 8.32
N LYS A 7 -16.16 15.03 7.90
CA LYS A 7 -17.05 14.28 7.00
C LYS A 7 -16.38 14.05 5.64
N PHE A 8 -15.77 15.09 5.08
CA PHE A 8 -15.03 14.99 3.81
C PHE A 8 -13.82 14.05 3.92
N ASN A 9 -13.04 14.15 5.00
CA ASN A 9 -11.90 13.26 5.21
C ASN A 9 -12.34 11.81 5.38
N HIS A 10 -13.49 11.56 6.02
CA HIS A 10 -14.07 10.23 6.12
C HIS A 10 -14.52 9.68 4.77
N SER A 11 -15.29 10.45 3.98
CA SER A 11 -15.71 10.00 2.64
C SER A 11 -14.53 9.74 1.72
N LYS A 12 -13.49 10.57 1.79
CA LYS A 12 -12.24 10.38 1.04
C LYS A 12 -11.50 9.09 1.43
N ARG A 13 -11.54 8.69 2.70
CA ARG A 13 -10.95 7.41 3.15
C ARG A 13 -11.74 6.22 2.60
N LEU A 14 -13.06 6.26 2.71
CA LEU A 14 -13.93 5.21 2.18
C LEU A 14 -13.72 5.01 0.67
N LEU A 15 -13.71 6.10 -0.09
CA LEU A 15 -13.46 6.05 -1.54
C LEU A 15 -12.12 5.38 -1.88
N LYS A 16 -11.07 5.65 -1.10
CA LYS A 16 -9.75 5.03 -1.30
C LYS A 16 -9.78 3.53 -1.01
N ASP A 17 -10.45 3.14 0.07
CA ASP A 17 -10.57 1.73 0.46
C ASP A 17 -11.39 0.95 -0.59
N GLU A 18 -12.51 1.50 -1.05
CA GLU A 18 -13.34 0.90 -2.11
C GLU A 18 -12.57 0.75 -3.43
N ALA A 19 -11.82 1.79 -3.84
CA ALA A 19 -10.99 1.73 -5.03
C ALA A 19 -9.87 0.69 -4.92
N ALA A 20 -9.28 0.51 -3.73
CA ALA A 20 -8.27 -0.51 -3.47
C ALA A 20 -8.88 -1.93 -3.57
N ILE A 21 -10.02 -2.16 -2.93
CA ILE A 21 -10.76 -3.43 -3.00
C ILE A 21 -11.12 -3.77 -4.46
N ALA A 22 -11.65 -2.81 -5.21
CA ALA A 22 -12.04 -3.02 -6.60
C ALA A 22 -10.88 -3.44 -7.50
N LYS A 23 -9.68 -2.87 -7.29
CA LYS A 23 -8.46 -3.28 -8.01
C LYS A 23 -8.04 -4.70 -7.65
N GLN A 24 -8.02 -5.01 -6.36
CA GLN A 24 -7.62 -6.34 -5.88
C GLN A 24 -8.62 -7.42 -6.29
N LEU A 25 -9.92 -7.09 -6.38
CA LEU A 25 -10.94 -8.01 -6.89
C LEU A 25 -10.75 -8.35 -8.37
N LYS A 26 -10.27 -7.42 -9.20
CA LYS A 26 -9.95 -7.72 -10.60
C LYS A 26 -8.85 -8.78 -10.68
N ILE A 27 -7.78 -8.59 -9.91
CA ILE A 27 -6.68 -9.56 -9.80
C ILE A 27 -7.21 -10.91 -9.29
N ALA A 28 -8.00 -10.91 -8.21
CA ALA A 28 -8.57 -12.14 -7.67
C ALA A 28 -9.43 -12.90 -8.70
N LYS A 29 -10.21 -12.19 -9.54
CA LYS A 29 -10.98 -12.77 -10.63
C LYS A 29 -10.10 -13.38 -11.72
N GLU A 30 -9.04 -12.68 -12.13
CA GLU A 30 -8.10 -13.15 -13.15
C GLU A 30 -7.35 -14.41 -12.73
N PHE A 31 -7.00 -14.52 -11.44
CA PHE A 31 -6.28 -15.66 -10.88
C PHE A 31 -7.17 -16.75 -10.27
N GLY A 32 -8.51 -16.61 -10.34
CA GLY A 32 -9.45 -17.61 -9.82
C GLY A 32 -9.44 -17.79 -8.30
N ILE A 33 -9.20 -16.72 -7.54
CA ILE A 33 -9.13 -16.78 -6.07
C ILE A 33 -10.51 -16.52 -5.46
N ASP A 34 -11.30 -17.59 -5.32
CA ASP A 34 -12.72 -17.52 -4.91
C ASP A 34 -12.94 -16.98 -3.49
N HIS A 35 -11.97 -17.16 -2.60
CA HIS A 35 -12.07 -16.67 -1.22
C HIS A 35 -12.30 -15.15 -1.15
N TYR A 36 -11.63 -14.38 -2.00
CA TYR A 36 -11.81 -12.92 -2.05
C TYR A 36 -13.09 -12.49 -2.76
N LEU A 37 -13.65 -13.32 -3.64
CA LEU A 37 -14.94 -13.03 -4.29
C LEU A 37 -16.10 -13.13 -3.30
N SER A 38 -16.05 -14.11 -2.39
CA SER A 38 -17.05 -14.25 -1.33
C SER A 38 -16.88 -13.19 -0.22
N GLN A 39 -15.65 -12.75 0.06
CA GLN A 39 -15.33 -11.85 1.16
C GLN A 39 -14.44 -10.67 0.72
N PRO A 40 -14.97 -9.75 -0.10
CA PRO A 40 -14.20 -8.66 -0.72
C PRO A 40 -13.62 -7.66 0.30
N HIS A 41 -14.28 -7.49 1.44
CA HIS A 41 -13.86 -6.58 2.51
C HIS A 41 -12.47 -6.92 3.09
N ARG A 42 -12.01 -8.17 2.97
CA ARG A 42 -10.65 -8.56 3.39
C ARG A 42 -9.56 -7.86 2.59
N LEU A 43 -9.86 -7.50 1.34
CA LEU A 43 -8.94 -6.79 0.46
C LEU A 43 -8.71 -5.33 0.87
N ALA A 44 -9.42 -4.83 1.88
CA ALA A 44 -9.15 -3.54 2.50
C ALA A 44 -7.79 -3.53 3.25
N LYS A 45 -7.31 -4.71 3.69
CA LYS A 45 -6.07 -4.86 4.47
C LYS A 45 -5.09 -5.86 3.87
N HIS A 46 -5.55 -6.76 3.01
CA HIS A 46 -4.72 -7.78 2.37
C HIS A 46 -4.68 -7.61 0.85
N HIS A 47 -3.56 -7.95 0.24
CA HIS A 47 -3.46 -8.03 -1.22
C HIS A 47 -3.84 -9.43 -1.71
N ALA A 48 -4.45 -9.53 -2.89
CA ALA A 48 -4.96 -10.79 -3.42
C ALA A 48 -3.86 -11.85 -3.64
N LEU A 49 -2.62 -11.41 -3.90
CA LEU A 49 -1.47 -12.29 -4.18
C LEU A 49 -0.48 -12.35 -3.01
N ASP A 50 -0.85 -11.84 -1.84
CA ASP A 50 -0.01 -11.93 -0.65
C ASP A 50 -0.33 -13.20 0.14
N CYS A 51 0.70 -14.02 0.40
CA CYS A 51 0.56 -15.25 1.19
C CYS A 51 0.36 -15.00 2.69
N GLY A 52 0.55 -13.77 3.18
CA GLY A 52 0.38 -13.40 4.59
C GLY A 52 1.47 -13.94 5.54
N ASN A 53 2.45 -14.67 5.01
CA ASN A 53 3.56 -15.19 5.79
C ASN A 53 4.72 -14.17 5.84
N SER A 54 4.95 -13.60 7.02
CA SER A 54 6.03 -12.61 7.24
C SER A 54 7.46 -13.14 7.05
N LYS A 55 7.64 -14.47 6.96
CA LYS A 55 8.93 -15.12 6.66
C LYS A 55 9.05 -15.54 5.18
N CYS A 56 8.08 -15.18 4.35
CA CYS A 56 8.13 -15.48 2.92
C CYS A 56 9.26 -14.69 2.25
N LEU A 57 10.14 -15.40 1.55
CA LEU A 57 11.28 -14.82 0.83
C LEU A 57 10.86 -13.92 -0.34
N ILE A 58 9.64 -14.10 -0.85
CA ILE A 58 9.09 -13.33 -1.97
C ILE A 58 8.23 -12.17 -1.44
N CYS A 59 7.16 -12.46 -0.70
CA CYS A 59 6.21 -11.43 -0.23
C CYS A 59 6.80 -10.50 0.84
N SER A 60 7.79 -10.96 1.61
CA SER A 60 8.43 -10.19 2.69
C SER A 60 9.95 -10.11 2.53
N ARG A 61 10.42 -10.05 1.27
CA ARG A 61 11.85 -10.06 0.90
C ARG A 61 12.66 -9.06 1.72
N GLU A 62 12.26 -7.79 1.74
CA GLU A 62 12.99 -6.72 2.43
C GLU A 62 13.14 -7.02 3.93
N LYS A 63 12.09 -7.56 4.56
CA LYS A 63 12.10 -7.91 5.98
C LYS A 63 13.00 -9.11 6.27
N VAL A 64 13.00 -10.12 5.41
CA VAL A 64 13.83 -11.33 5.60
C VAL A 64 15.30 -11.04 5.35
N PHE A 65 15.63 -10.31 4.28
CA PHE A 65 17.01 -9.97 3.92
C PHE A 65 17.54 -8.71 4.61
N LYS A 66 16.72 -8.05 5.46
CA LYS A 66 17.05 -6.78 6.14
C LYS A 66 17.50 -5.68 5.18
N GLU A 67 16.89 -5.63 4.00
CA GLU A 67 17.14 -4.59 3.03
C GLU A 67 16.26 -3.36 3.31
N ARG A 68 16.74 -2.19 2.90
CA ARG A 68 15.94 -0.96 2.97
C ARG A 68 14.68 -1.10 2.14
N THR A 69 13.55 -0.65 2.69
CA THR A 69 12.28 -0.60 1.97
C THR A 69 12.33 0.45 0.85
N ILE A 70 11.44 0.33 -0.15
CA ILE A 70 11.35 1.34 -1.22
C ILE A 70 11.10 2.75 -0.65
N GLN A 71 10.34 2.85 0.44
CA GLN A 71 10.06 4.12 1.12
C GLN A 71 11.34 4.73 1.71
N GLU A 72 12.13 3.93 2.41
CA GLU A 72 13.42 4.34 2.96
C GLU A 72 14.41 4.72 1.87
N ARG A 73 14.49 3.95 0.78
CA ARG A 73 15.34 4.27 -0.37
C ARG A 73 14.97 5.62 -0.98
N ARG A 74 13.68 5.90 -1.17
CA ARG A 74 13.18 7.19 -1.68
C ARG A 74 13.48 8.34 -0.71
N PHE A 75 13.38 8.09 0.59
CA PHE A 75 13.72 9.08 1.60
C PHE A 75 15.21 9.45 1.53
N SER A 76 16.11 8.46 1.53
CA SER A 76 17.55 8.69 1.40
C SER A 76 17.91 9.41 0.09
N GLN A 77 17.26 9.04 -1.02
CA GLN A 77 17.48 9.71 -2.31
C GLN A 77 17.07 11.19 -2.27
N ARG A 78 15.94 11.52 -1.63
CA ARG A 78 15.48 12.91 -1.50
C ARG A 78 16.43 13.74 -0.65
N GLU A 79 16.95 13.17 0.42
CA GLU A 79 17.92 13.82 1.30
C GLU A 79 19.23 14.12 0.55
N GLN A 80 19.74 13.16 -0.24
CA GLN A 80 20.88 13.37 -1.12
C GLN A 80 20.65 14.55 -2.09
N TYR A 81 19.54 14.54 -2.84
CA TYR A 81 19.21 15.64 -3.75
C TYR A 81 19.02 17.01 -3.06
N SER A 82 18.66 17.04 -1.78
CA SER A 82 18.55 18.29 -1.03
C SER A 82 19.90 18.83 -0.55
N LEU A 83 20.91 17.95 -0.37
CA LEU A 83 22.27 18.33 0.01
C LEU A 83 23.09 18.77 -1.21
N ASP A 84 22.81 18.21 -2.39
CA ASP A 84 23.50 18.54 -3.63
C ASP A 84 23.05 19.89 -4.25
N LYS A 85 22.11 20.60 -3.63
CA LYS A 85 21.77 21.99 -4.01
C LYS A 85 22.68 22.95 -3.25
N ASP A 86 23.77 23.36 -3.88
CA ASP A 86 24.63 24.44 -3.40
C ASP A 86 23.83 25.75 -3.22
N PRO A 87 24.23 26.65 -2.29
CA PRO A 87 23.46 27.83 -1.88
C PRO A 87 23.59 29.04 -2.81
N GLU A 88 24.05 28.88 -4.05
CA GLU A 88 24.22 29.98 -5.01
C GLU A 88 23.30 29.80 -6.22
N ASP A 89 22.01 30.13 -6.02
CA ASP A 89 21.07 30.64 -7.03
C ASP A 89 20.04 31.55 -6.32
#